data_AF-A0A6L8EH08-F1
#
_entry.id   AF-A0A6L8EH08-F1
#
_cell.length_a   1.000
_cell.length_b   1.000
_cell.length_c   1.000
_cell.angle_alpha   90.00
_cell.angle_beta   90.00
_cell.angle_gamma   90.00
#
_symmetry.space_group_name_H-M   'P 1'
#
loop_
_entity.id
_entity.type
_entity.pdbx_description
1 polymer ?
#
loop_
_entity_poly.entity_id
_entity_poly.type
_entity_poly.pdbx_seq_one_letter_code
_entity_poly.pdbx_strand_id
1 'polypeptide(L)'
;MGGDSLDDSARGKGQSHRLQRQHELAGGPLGIFGDDAKKHDLSIREVMNGIMEALQTNHPDLSFRHRPDISKREINDKLASIDSSLGQVMFVQKASIKPDGGIIEAKDKSGNYRVVLVSESKHQGNDVKKIRAGIKQGKNKDKDLMVAGNAIERVHKNIQELRNYLLDEIHFPYVVFLQGSNFATKTFFVDSPDGRKVEISHDAGNLNRIDRVTASSYGMEINQSYCRNVFVELDDHMQMLQAASLYFQSDSWTAGDMAEILWDVASTSLDILSGELYA
;
A
#
# COMPACT_ATOMS: atom_id res chain seq x y z
N MET A 1 -39.33 -8.14 -28.27
CA MET A 1 -39.32 -8.76 -26.92
C MET A 1 -38.12 -9.69 -26.89
N GLY A 2 -37.31 -9.61 -25.84
CA GLY A 2 -36.06 -10.36 -25.72
C GLY A 2 -34.94 -9.45 -25.19
N GLY A 3 -35.11 -8.99 -23.95
CA GLY A 3 -34.00 -8.41 -23.19
C GLY A 3 -33.39 -9.54 -22.38
N ASP A 4 -32.15 -9.90 -22.70
CA ASP A 4 -31.40 -10.91 -21.98
C ASP A 4 -30.68 -10.27 -20.79
N SER A 5 -30.86 -10.91 -19.65
CA SER A 5 -30.38 -10.54 -18.33
C SER A 5 -28.86 -10.69 -18.22
N LEU A 6 -28.16 -9.58 -18.02
CA LEU A 6 -26.78 -9.60 -17.54
C LEU A 6 -26.76 -9.79 -16.02
N ASP A 7 -26.46 -11.03 -15.64
CA ASP A 7 -25.56 -11.43 -14.56
C ASP A 7 -25.68 -10.70 -13.20
N ASP A 8 -26.56 -11.24 -12.34
CA ASP A 8 -26.65 -10.93 -10.90
C ASP A 8 -25.64 -11.75 -10.05
N SER A 9 -24.75 -12.56 -10.66
CA SER A 9 -23.88 -13.50 -9.92
C SER A 9 -22.61 -12.87 -9.34
N ALA A 10 -22.24 -11.66 -9.78
CA ALA A 10 -21.04 -10.96 -9.31
C ALA A 10 -21.21 -10.31 -7.93
N ARG A 11 -22.44 -9.96 -7.52
CA ARG A 11 -22.70 -9.21 -6.27
C ARG A 11 -22.58 -10.06 -5.00
N GLY A 12 -22.79 -11.37 -5.08
CA GLY A 12 -22.79 -12.28 -3.92
C GLY A 12 -21.40 -12.78 -3.49
N LYS A 13 -20.45 -12.91 -4.43
CA LYS A 13 -19.12 -13.50 -4.16
C LYS A 13 -18.22 -12.60 -3.32
N GLY A 14 -18.28 -11.27 -3.53
CA GLY A 14 -17.47 -10.31 -2.78
C GLY A 14 -17.84 -10.21 -1.30
N GLN A 15 -19.11 -10.42 -0.96
CA GLN A 15 -19.59 -10.34 0.43
C GLN A 15 -19.17 -11.59 1.25
N SER A 16 -19.26 -12.78 0.64
CA SER A 16 -18.82 -14.04 1.26
C SER A 16 -17.31 -14.09 1.48
N HIS A 17 -16.51 -13.62 0.51
CA HIS A 17 -15.05 -13.55 0.65
C HIS A 17 -14.62 -12.57 1.74
N ARG A 18 -15.35 -11.46 1.91
CA ARG A 18 -15.10 -10.47 2.96
C ARG A 18 -15.46 -11.00 4.35
N LEU A 19 -16.56 -11.74 4.47
CA LEU A 19 -16.98 -12.38 5.74
C LEU A 19 -16.00 -13.47 6.20
N GLN A 20 -15.46 -14.26 5.26
CA GLN A 20 -14.45 -15.28 5.57
C GLN A 20 -13.13 -14.65 6.04
N ARG A 21 -12.65 -13.60 5.36
CA ARG A 21 -11.48 -12.81 5.79
C ARG A 21 -11.66 -12.14 7.15
N GLN A 22 -12.86 -11.62 7.43
CA GLN A 22 -13.18 -11.06 8.75
C GLN A 22 -13.18 -12.13 9.85
N HIS A 23 -13.57 -13.37 9.54
CA HIS A 23 -13.49 -14.49 10.48
C HIS A 23 -12.05 -14.92 10.77
N GLU A 24 -11.16 -14.93 9.76
CA GLU A 24 -9.72 -15.18 9.93
C GLU A 24 -9.05 -14.08 10.77
N LEU A 25 -9.43 -12.82 10.55
CA LEU A 25 -9.01 -11.68 11.36
C LEU A 25 -9.53 -11.77 12.80
N ALA A 26 -10.76 -12.23 13.02
CA ALA A 26 -11.36 -12.32 14.35
C ALA A 26 -10.92 -13.54 15.17
N GLY A 27 -10.45 -14.62 14.52
CA GLY A 27 -10.08 -15.88 15.17
C GLY A 27 -8.59 -16.20 15.21
N GLY A 28 -7.75 -15.49 14.44
CA GLY A 28 -6.30 -15.71 14.34
C GLY A 28 -5.44 -14.73 15.15
N PRO A 29 -4.10 -14.75 14.98
CA PRO A 29 -3.17 -13.80 15.59
C PRO A 29 -3.50 -12.33 15.27
N LEU A 30 -4.24 -12.06 14.19
CA LEU A 30 -4.70 -10.72 13.84
C LEU A 30 -5.86 -10.22 14.70
N GLY A 31 -6.50 -11.09 15.49
CA GLY A 31 -7.53 -10.72 16.46
C GLY A 31 -6.98 -9.79 17.54
N ILE A 32 -5.67 -9.80 17.79
CA ILE A 32 -4.98 -8.83 18.66
C ILE A 32 -4.98 -7.42 18.06
N PHE A 33 -5.07 -7.31 16.73
CA PHE A 33 -5.25 -6.03 16.02
C PHE A 33 -6.74 -5.62 15.91
N GLY A 34 -7.65 -6.44 16.46
CA GLY A 34 -9.05 -6.12 16.70
C GLY A 34 -9.24 -5.01 17.72
N ASP A 35 -10.41 -4.90 18.36
CA ASP A 35 -10.90 -3.70 19.06
C ASP A 35 -9.95 -3.00 20.06
N ASP A 36 -8.89 -3.67 20.54
CA ASP A 36 -7.83 -3.06 21.35
C ASP A 36 -6.71 -2.38 20.56
N ALA A 37 -6.33 -2.83 19.35
CA ALA A 37 -5.32 -2.13 18.53
C ALA A 37 -5.86 -0.94 17.75
N LYS A 38 -7.19 -0.78 17.64
CA LYS A 38 -7.81 0.50 17.25
C LYS A 38 -7.38 1.65 18.17
N LYS A 39 -6.90 1.34 19.39
CA LYS A 39 -6.49 2.31 20.42
C LYS A 39 -4.98 2.54 20.49
N HIS A 40 -4.17 1.73 19.81
CA HIS A 40 -2.70 1.82 19.86
C HIS A 40 -2.13 2.37 18.55
N ASP A 41 -1.29 3.41 18.67
CA ASP A 41 -0.56 4.03 17.56
C ASP A 41 0.68 3.17 17.24
N LEU A 42 0.48 2.07 16.51
CA LEU A 42 1.55 1.17 16.07
C LEU A 42 2.15 1.65 14.74
N SER A 43 3.46 1.52 14.61
CA SER A 43 4.15 1.75 13.36
C SER A 43 3.78 0.69 12.31
N ILE A 44 3.87 1.05 11.03
CA ILE A 44 3.66 0.12 9.91
C ILE A 44 4.52 -1.16 10.03
N ARG A 45 5.73 -1.04 10.60
CA ARG A 45 6.63 -2.18 10.81
C ARG A 45 6.12 -3.16 11.87
N GLU A 46 5.52 -2.65 12.95
CA GLU A 46 4.91 -3.50 13.99
C GLU A 46 3.68 -4.23 13.45
N VAL A 47 2.87 -3.56 12.63
CA VAL A 47 1.73 -4.20 11.96
C VAL A 47 2.23 -5.29 11.00
N MET A 48 3.27 -5.03 10.22
CA MET A 48 3.87 -6.03 9.32
C MET A 48 4.41 -7.25 10.07
N ASN A 49 5.01 -7.08 11.26
CA ASN A 49 5.42 -8.21 12.09
C ASN A 49 4.20 -9.05 12.54
N GLY A 50 3.09 -8.41 12.91
CA GLY A 50 1.85 -9.10 13.23
C GLY A 50 1.25 -9.87 12.05
N ILE A 51 1.31 -9.28 10.85
CA ILE A 51 0.91 -9.97 9.60
C ILE A 51 1.81 -11.18 9.34
N MET A 52 3.12 -11.05 9.55
CA MET A 52 4.07 -12.16 9.42
C MET A 52 3.73 -13.33 10.36
N GLU A 53 3.47 -13.06 11.65
CA GLU A 53 3.07 -14.08 12.62
C GLU A 53 1.73 -14.75 12.24
N ALA A 54 0.79 -13.97 11.72
CA ALA A 54 -0.49 -14.46 11.23
C ALA A 54 -0.34 -15.36 10.00
N LEU A 55 0.51 -14.99 9.04
CA LEU A 55 0.81 -15.81 7.87
C LEU A 55 1.42 -17.16 8.28
N GLN A 56 2.38 -17.15 9.20
CA GLN A 56 3.00 -18.37 9.73
C GLN A 56 2.01 -19.28 10.47
N THR A 57 1.05 -18.69 11.19
CA THR A 57 0.03 -19.45 11.93
C THR A 57 -1.03 -20.06 11.00
N ASN A 58 -1.47 -19.32 9.99
CA ASN A 58 -2.53 -19.76 9.07
C ASN A 58 -2.00 -20.67 7.94
N HIS A 59 -0.70 -20.58 7.62
CA HIS A 59 -0.05 -21.39 6.59
C HIS A 59 1.20 -22.07 7.16
N PRO A 60 1.05 -23.00 8.12
CA PRO A 60 2.18 -23.63 8.82
C PRO A 60 3.05 -24.52 7.90
N ASP A 61 2.54 -24.86 6.72
CA ASP A 61 3.22 -25.60 5.66
C ASP A 61 4.12 -24.72 4.79
N LEU A 62 3.97 -23.40 4.84
CA LEU A 62 4.81 -22.45 4.12
C LEU A 62 5.94 -21.89 5.00
N SER A 63 7.08 -21.60 4.37
CA SER A 63 8.19 -20.90 5.01
C SER A 63 8.22 -19.44 4.61
N PHE A 64 8.00 -18.54 5.57
CA PHE A 64 8.04 -17.10 5.35
C PHE A 64 9.35 -16.48 5.85
N ARG A 65 9.72 -15.33 5.28
CA ARG A 65 10.71 -14.41 5.88
C ARG A 65 10.25 -12.96 5.79
N HIS A 66 10.67 -12.14 6.74
CA HIS A 66 10.50 -10.68 6.71
C HIS A 66 11.87 -10.01 6.68
N ARG A 67 12.13 -9.19 5.66
CA ARG A 67 13.41 -8.49 5.49
C ARG A 67 13.21 -6.98 5.36
N PRO A 68 14.17 -6.17 5.84
CA PRO A 68 14.01 -4.72 5.86
C PRO A 68 14.37 -4.02 4.55
N ASP A 69 15.08 -4.70 3.64
CA ASP A 69 15.63 -4.08 2.43
C ASP A 69 15.84 -5.08 1.29
N ILE A 70 15.82 -4.55 0.06
CA ILE A 70 16.24 -5.24 -1.17
C ILE A 70 17.41 -4.47 -1.77
N SER A 71 18.50 -5.18 -2.08
CA SER A 71 19.69 -4.55 -2.64
C SER A 71 19.49 -4.20 -4.12
N LYS A 72 20.14 -3.14 -4.61
CA LYS A 72 20.10 -2.77 -6.03
C LYS A 72 20.67 -3.88 -6.92
N ARG A 73 21.66 -4.62 -6.40
CA ARG A 73 22.24 -5.80 -7.06
C ARG A 73 21.19 -6.88 -7.27
N GLU A 74 20.44 -7.23 -6.24
CA GLU A 74 19.35 -8.23 -6.32
C GLU A 74 18.29 -7.85 -7.36
N ILE A 75 17.92 -6.57 -7.43
CA ILE A 75 17.02 -6.05 -8.47
C ILE A 75 17.62 -6.21 -9.87
N ASN A 76 18.88 -5.82 -10.03
CA ASN A 76 19.58 -5.89 -11.30
C ASN A 76 19.80 -7.33 -11.76
N ASP A 77 20.18 -8.23 -10.87
CA ASP A 77 20.39 -9.65 -11.16
C ASP A 77 19.06 -10.30 -11.61
N LYS A 78 17.95 -9.94 -10.95
CA LYS A 78 16.61 -10.37 -11.34
C LYS A 78 16.23 -9.86 -12.73
N LEU A 79 16.42 -8.57 -13.00
CA LEU A 79 16.20 -7.99 -14.33
C LEU A 79 17.06 -8.66 -15.41
N ALA A 80 18.35 -8.89 -15.14
CA ALA A 80 19.28 -9.53 -16.07
C ALA A 80 18.91 -11.00 -16.35
N SER A 81 18.23 -11.67 -15.41
CA SER A 81 17.71 -13.03 -15.61
C SER A 81 16.53 -13.09 -16.57
N ILE A 82 15.80 -11.97 -16.74
CA ILE A 82 14.67 -11.82 -17.68
C ILE A 82 15.20 -11.44 -19.07
N ASP A 83 16.06 -10.43 -19.14
CA ASP A 83 16.70 -9.99 -20.39
C ASP A 83 18.12 -9.47 -20.12
N SER A 84 19.09 -9.95 -20.90
CA SER A 84 20.52 -9.66 -20.68
C SER A 84 20.90 -8.19 -20.88
N SER A 85 20.02 -7.36 -21.45
CA SER A 85 20.19 -5.91 -21.58
C SER A 85 19.74 -5.12 -20.36
N LEU A 86 19.01 -5.74 -19.42
CA LEU A 86 18.47 -5.07 -18.22
C LEU A 86 19.40 -5.24 -17.01
N GLY A 87 19.26 -4.36 -16.00
CA GLY A 87 20.05 -4.45 -14.76
C GLY A 87 21.55 -4.11 -14.89
N GLN A 88 21.98 -3.48 -15.98
CA GLN A 88 23.40 -3.32 -16.30
C GLN A 88 24.15 -2.24 -15.50
N VAL A 89 23.43 -1.28 -14.91
CA VAL A 89 24.03 -0.09 -14.31
C VAL A 89 23.95 -0.13 -12.78
N MET A 90 25.10 0.00 -12.12
CA MET A 90 25.19 0.20 -10.68
C MET A 90 26.47 0.96 -10.29
N PHE A 91 26.34 2.16 -9.74
CA PHE A 91 27.48 2.98 -9.30
C PHE A 91 27.89 2.72 -7.84
N VAL A 92 26.90 2.46 -6.98
CA VAL A 92 27.12 2.26 -5.53
C VAL A 92 26.80 0.81 -5.17
N GLN A 93 27.83 0.03 -4.83
CA GLN A 93 27.68 -1.42 -4.58
C GLN A 93 26.77 -1.78 -3.41
N LYS A 94 26.62 -0.87 -2.43
CA LYS A 94 25.78 -1.05 -1.24
C LYS A 94 24.41 -0.38 -1.36
N ALA A 95 24.01 0.06 -2.55
CA ALA A 95 22.70 0.68 -2.76
C ALA A 95 21.58 -0.33 -2.46
N SER A 96 20.53 0.13 -1.76
CA SER A 96 19.32 -0.66 -1.48
C SER A 96 18.10 0.23 -1.34
N ILE A 97 16.92 -0.37 -1.49
CA ILE A 97 15.64 0.22 -1.08
C ILE A 97 15.22 -0.34 0.27
N LYS A 98 14.63 0.52 1.10
CA LYS A 98 14.18 0.18 2.46
C LYS A 98 12.74 0.67 2.65
N PRO A 99 11.73 -0.13 2.30
CA PRO A 99 10.34 0.17 2.61
C PRO A 99 10.13 0.23 4.12
N ASP A 100 9.31 1.16 4.60
CA ASP A 100 9.16 1.42 6.04
C ASP A 100 8.61 0.19 6.81
N GLY A 101 7.69 -0.56 6.18
CA GLY A 101 7.14 -1.82 6.71
C GLY A 101 7.96 -3.07 6.35
N GLY A 102 8.99 -2.94 5.53
CA GLY A 102 9.79 -4.07 5.03
C GLY A 102 9.08 -4.89 3.95
N ILE A 103 9.61 -6.09 3.71
CA ILE A 103 9.21 -7.02 2.66
C ILE A 103 8.96 -8.39 3.29
N ILE A 104 7.75 -8.93 3.13
CA ILE A 104 7.44 -10.33 3.49
C ILE A 104 7.50 -11.16 2.22
N GLU A 105 8.15 -12.32 2.32
CA GLU A 105 8.29 -13.30 1.24
C GLU A 105 7.89 -14.69 1.73
N ALA A 106 7.34 -15.50 0.82
CA ALA A 106 7.09 -16.93 1.01
C ALA A 106 8.05 -17.73 0.12
N LYS A 107 8.55 -18.86 0.62
CA LYS A 107 9.40 -19.77 -0.14
C LYS A 107 8.55 -20.69 -1.01
N ASP A 108 8.81 -20.71 -2.31
CA ASP A 108 8.16 -21.61 -3.26
C ASP A 108 8.75 -23.03 -3.27
N LYS A 109 8.10 -23.92 -4.03
CA LYS A 109 8.53 -25.32 -4.21
C LYS A 109 9.92 -25.48 -4.80
N SER A 110 10.38 -24.52 -5.60
CA SER A 110 11.72 -24.49 -6.19
C SER A 110 12.77 -23.91 -5.23
N GLY A 111 12.34 -23.44 -4.07
CA GLY A 111 13.17 -22.90 -3.01
C GLY A 111 13.47 -21.41 -3.17
N ASN A 112 12.85 -20.72 -4.12
CA ASN A 112 12.98 -19.28 -4.29
C ASN A 112 12.02 -18.53 -3.36
N TYR A 113 12.41 -17.34 -2.93
CA TYR A 113 11.54 -16.48 -2.13
C TYR A 113 10.73 -15.56 -3.06
N ARG A 114 9.42 -15.57 -2.89
CA ARG A 114 8.44 -14.81 -3.66
C ARG A 114 7.84 -13.73 -2.78
N VAL A 115 7.82 -12.49 -3.25
CA VAL A 115 7.31 -11.37 -2.47
C VAL A 115 5.80 -11.50 -2.32
N VAL A 116 5.31 -11.49 -1.08
CA VAL A 116 3.87 -11.57 -0.78
C VAL A 116 3.31 -10.26 -0.24
N LEU A 117 4.15 -9.39 0.33
CA LEU A 117 3.70 -8.10 0.84
C LEU A 117 4.86 -7.12 1.00
N VAL A 118 4.67 -5.89 0.52
CA VAL A 118 5.54 -4.74 0.80
C VAL A 118 4.67 -3.56 1.22
N SER A 119 5.08 -2.85 2.27
CA SER A 119 4.34 -1.68 2.74
C SER A 119 5.21 -0.48 3.07
N GLU A 120 4.66 0.71 2.80
CA GLU A 120 5.22 2.00 3.21
C GLU A 120 4.14 2.86 3.87
N SER A 121 4.56 3.74 4.79
CA SER A 121 3.67 4.73 5.41
C SER A 121 4.28 6.11 5.27
N LYS A 122 3.55 7.03 4.67
CA LYS A 122 3.98 8.41 4.40
C LYS A 122 3.03 9.40 5.05
N HIS A 123 3.60 10.29 5.85
CA HIS A 123 2.88 11.40 6.44
C HIS A 123 3.23 12.73 5.76
N GLN A 124 2.22 13.48 5.31
CA GLN A 124 2.41 14.84 4.80
C GLN A 124 1.23 15.76 5.14
N GLY A 125 1.56 16.96 5.61
CA GLY A 125 0.58 17.97 6.03
C GLY A 125 0.13 17.77 7.47
N ASN A 126 0.66 18.60 8.37
CA ASN A 126 0.34 18.60 9.80
C ASN A 126 -0.66 19.70 10.19
N ASP A 127 -1.40 20.24 9.21
CA ASP A 127 -2.29 21.38 9.38
C ASP A 127 -3.37 21.10 10.43
N VAL A 128 -4.01 19.93 10.40
CA VAL A 128 -5.03 19.52 11.40
C VAL A 128 -4.48 19.59 12.83
N LYS A 129 -3.29 19.01 13.08
CA LYS A 129 -2.66 19.01 14.40
C LYS A 129 -2.34 20.43 14.88
N LYS A 130 -1.88 21.30 13.97
CA LYS A 130 -1.51 22.68 14.30
C LYS A 130 -2.72 23.59 14.52
N ILE A 131 -3.77 23.45 13.71
CA ILE A 131 -5.02 24.19 13.90
C ILE A 131 -5.64 23.86 15.25
N ARG A 132 -5.75 22.57 15.59
CA ARG A 132 -6.25 22.10 16.89
C ARG A 132 -5.42 22.62 18.07
N ALA A 133 -4.12 22.84 17.87
CA ALA A 133 -3.22 23.41 18.86
C ALA A 133 -3.18 24.96 18.87
N GLY A 134 -3.92 25.64 17.98
CA GLY A 134 -3.88 27.10 17.84
C GLY A 134 -2.55 27.64 17.29
N ILE A 135 -1.74 26.80 16.63
CA ILE A 135 -0.41 27.16 16.14
C ILE A 135 -0.51 27.68 14.70
N LYS A 136 -0.20 28.97 14.52
CA LYS A 136 -0.07 29.58 13.19
C LYS A 136 1.23 29.18 12.49
N GLN A 137 1.18 29.24 11.17
CA GLN A 137 2.19 28.75 10.23
C GLN A 137 2.61 29.81 9.22
N GLY A 138 3.57 29.48 8.37
CA GLY A 138 4.14 30.38 7.37
C GLY A 138 5.26 31.26 7.94
N LYS A 139 5.94 31.99 7.04
CA LYS A 139 7.09 32.85 7.37
C LYS A 139 6.75 33.90 8.44
N ASN A 140 5.54 34.44 8.39
CA ASN A 140 5.07 35.47 9.31
C ASN A 140 4.27 34.92 10.49
N LYS A 141 4.10 33.59 10.60
CA LYS A 141 3.29 32.91 11.63
C LYS A 141 1.85 33.47 11.74
N ASP A 142 1.22 33.69 10.60
CA ASP A 142 -0.10 34.30 10.45
C ASP A 142 -1.12 33.39 9.75
N LYS A 143 -0.68 32.29 9.13
CA LYS A 143 -1.53 31.38 8.36
C LYS A 143 -1.99 30.18 9.19
N ASP A 144 -3.21 29.70 8.97
CA ASP A 144 -3.64 28.42 9.54
C ASP A 144 -3.08 27.22 8.76
N LEU A 145 -2.94 27.38 7.43
CA LEU A 145 -2.49 26.34 6.51
C LEU A 145 -1.08 26.61 5.97
N MET A 146 -0.31 25.55 5.80
CA MET A 146 0.98 25.59 5.11
C MET A 146 0.81 25.15 3.66
N VAL A 147 1.50 25.84 2.74
CA VAL A 147 1.59 25.37 1.34
C VAL A 147 2.35 24.04 1.32
N ALA A 148 1.72 23.01 0.77
CA ALA A 148 2.27 21.66 0.75
C ALA A 148 3.53 21.58 -0.13
N GLY A 149 4.54 20.85 0.35
CA GLY A 149 5.74 20.54 -0.43
C GLY A 149 5.52 19.36 -1.40
N ASN A 150 6.62 18.93 -2.03
CA ASN A 150 6.63 17.84 -3.02
C ASN A 150 7.38 16.59 -2.52
N ALA A 151 7.62 16.47 -1.22
CA ALA A 151 8.46 15.40 -0.67
C ALA A 151 7.88 13.99 -0.89
N ILE A 152 6.54 13.89 -1.05
CA ILE A 152 5.84 12.64 -1.33
C ILE A 152 6.22 12.00 -2.67
N GLU A 153 6.67 12.78 -3.66
CA GLU A 153 7.06 12.26 -4.99
C GLU A 153 8.17 11.19 -4.90
N ARG A 154 8.95 11.18 -3.82
CA ARG A 154 9.98 10.15 -3.58
C ARG A 154 9.43 8.73 -3.43
N VAL A 155 8.14 8.56 -3.16
CA VAL A 155 7.51 7.23 -3.07
C VAL A 155 7.61 6.47 -4.40
N HIS A 156 7.54 7.16 -5.54
CA HIS A 156 7.66 6.56 -6.87
C HIS A 156 8.96 5.77 -7.03
N LYS A 157 10.06 6.22 -6.42
CA LYS A 157 11.35 5.55 -6.54
C LYS A 157 11.30 4.11 -6.01
N ASN A 158 10.76 3.88 -4.81
CA ASN A 158 10.70 2.52 -4.25
C ASN A 158 9.66 1.66 -4.98
N ILE A 159 8.55 2.26 -5.46
CA ILE A 159 7.55 1.57 -6.29
C ILE A 159 8.17 1.07 -7.60
N GLN A 160 8.90 1.94 -8.31
CA GLN A 160 9.57 1.58 -9.56
C GLN A 160 10.63 0.50 -9.36
N GLU A 161 11.40 0.57 -8.28
CA GLU A 161 12.40 -0.45 -7.95
C GLU A 161 11.75 -1.81 -7.67
N LEU A 162 10.60 -1.85 -6.98
CA LEU A 162 9.89 -3.12 -6.76
C LEU A 162 9.19 -3.63 -8.03
N ARG A 163 8.63 -2.76 -8.88
CA ARG A 163 8.06 -3.16 -10.17
C ARG A 163 9.09 -3.89 -11.02
N ASN A 164 10.30 -3.33 -11.10
CA ASN A 164 11.43 -3.95 -11.76
C ASN A 164 11.81 -5.31 -11.16
N TYR A 165 11.82 -5.40 -9.82
CA TYR A 165 12.13 -6.65 -9.13
C TYR A 165 11.08 -7.74 -9.35
N LEU A 166 9.82 -7.36 -9.52
CA LEU A 166 8.68 -8.26 -9.72
C LEU A 166 8.21 -8.27 -11.18
N LEU A 167 9.11 -7.97 -12.13
CA LEU A 167 8.73 -7.78 -13.54
C LEU A 167 8.14 -9.06 -14.17
N ASP A 168 8.57 -10.24 -13.71
CA ASP A 168 8.09 -11.55 -14.14
C ASP A 168 6.97 -12.12 -13.25
N GLU A 169 6.45 -11.32 -12.31
CA GLU A 169 5.34 -11.70 -11.43
C GLU A 169 4.00 -11.18 -11.98
N ILE A 170 2.93 -11.94 -11.76
CA ILE A 170 1.55 -11.56 -12.14
C ILE A 170 0.77 -10.85 -11.02
N HIS A 171 1.47 -10.50 -9.94
CA HIS A 171 0.96 -9.68 -8.84
C HIS A 171 1.94 -8.57 -8.45
N PHE A 172 1.42 -7.53 -7.81
CA PHE A 172 2.22 -6.41 -7.30
C PHE A 172 1.72 -5.99 -5.90
N PRO A 173 2.16 -6.67 -4.83
CA PRO A 173 1.61 -6.52 -3.49
C PRO A 173 2.25 -5.33 -2.74
N TYR A 174 2.24 -4.16 -3.37
CA TYR A 174 2.82 -2.94 -2.84
C TYR A 174 1.72 -2.02 -2.29
N VAL A 175 1.70 -1.83 -0.97
CA VAL A 175 0.73 -0.97 -0.27
C VAL A 175 1.41 0.30 0.22
N VAL A 176 0.81 1.46 -0.07
CA VAL A 176 1.24 2.74 0.51
C VAL A 176 0.10 3.35 1.30
N PHE A 177 0.33 3.55 2.59
CA PHE A 177 -0.53 4.35 3.45
C PHE A 177 -0.08 5.80 3.42
N LEU A 178 -0.96 6.69 2.97
CA LEU A 178 -0.74 8.14 2.91
C LEU A 178 -1.66 8.81 3.93
N GLN A 179 -1.07 9.58 4.86
CA GLN A 179 -1.83 10.26 5.90
C GLN A 179 -1.47 11.72 6.11
N GLY A 180 -2.49 12.51 6.46
CA GLY A 180 -2.38 13.91 6.78
C GLY A 180 -3.21 14.81 5.87
N SER A 181 -3.28 16.09 6.24
CA SER A 181 -4.11 17.09 5.57
C SER A 181 -3.84 17.28 4.07
N ASN A 182 -2.65 16.91 3.56
CA ASN A 182 -2.35 16.98 2.13
C ASN A 182 -2.97 15.82 1.33
N PHE A 183 -3.58 14.85 2.02
CA PHE A 183 -4.20 13.66 1.42
C PHE A 183 -5.70 13.59 1.76
N ALA A 184 -6.33 14.75 1.98
CA ALA A 184 -7.77 14.82 2.18
C ALA A 184 -8.51 14.38 0.91
N THR A 185 -9.42 13.42 1.07
CA THR A 185 -10.29 12.92 0.00
C THR A 185 -11.67 13.58 0.00
N LYS A 186 -11.98 14.31 1.07
CA LYS A 186 -13.21 15.09 1.25
C LYS A 186 -12.88 16.37 2.00
N THR A 187 -13.63 17.44 1.72
CA THR A 187 -13.51 18.69 2.47
C THR A 187 -14.09 18.53 3.87
N PHE A 188 -13.39 19.04 4.88
CA PHE A 188 -13.85 19.06 6.27
C PHE A 188 -13.37 20.32 7.00
N PHE A 189 -13.89 20.55 8.19
CA PHE A 189 -13.53 21.71 9.02
C PHE A 189 -12.85 21.25 10.31
N VAL A 190 -11.86 22.04 10.75
CA VAL A 190 -11.15 21.84 12.01
C VAL A 190 -11.41 23.04 12.91
N ASP A 191 -11.94 22.78 14.10
CA ASP A 191 -12.12 23.82 15.11
C ASP A 191 -10.76 24.25 15.67
N SER A 192 -10.53 25.56 15.69
CA SER A 192 -9.38 26.19 16.33
C SER A 192 -9.73 26.62 17.75
N PRO A 193 -8.76 26.67 18.69
CA PRO A 193 -9.01 27.15 20.06
C PRO A 193 -9.57 28.57 20.15
N ASP A 194 -9.40 29.39 19.11
CA ASP A 194 -9.96 30.75 19.02
C ASP A 194 -11.42 30.79 18.52
N GLY A 195 -12.06 29.63 18.35
CA GLY A 195 -13.46 29.49 17.94
C GLY A 195 -13.70 29.52 16.43
N ARG A 196 -12.66 29.73 15.61
CA ARG A 196 -12.78 29.67 14.14
C ARG A 196 -12.86 28.22 13.67
N LYS A 197 -13.62 28.00 12.60
CA LYS A 197 -13.61 26.76 11.81
C LYS A 197 -12.73 26.95 10.60
N VAL A 198 -11.61 26.23 10.55
CA VAL A 198 -10.67 26.28 9.44
C VAL A 198 -10.99 25.15 8.48
N GLU A 199 -11.21 25.49 7.22
CA GLU A 199 -11.48 24.52 6.16
C GLU A 199 -10.21 23.80 5.69
N ILE A 200 -10.30 22.49 5.57
CA ILE A 200 -9.35 21.63 4.86
C ILE A 200 -10.04 21.17 3.58
N SER A 201 -9.80 21.87 2.47
CA SER A 201 -10.40 21.48 1.19
C SER A 201 -9.59 20.41 0.48
N HIS A 202 -10.29 19.38 0.02
CA HIS A 202 -9.70 18.25 -0.71
C HIS A 202 -9.21 18.62 -2.12
N ASP A 203 -9.80 19.63 -2.76
CA ASP A 203 -9.50 20.06 -4.13
C ASP A 203 -8.55 21.27 -4.20
N ALA A 204 -8.07 21.75 -3.06
CA ALA A 204 -7.20 22.91 -3.00
C ALA A 204 -5.76 22.55 -3.42
N GLY A 205 -5.34 22.99 -4.61
CA GLY A 205 -4.02 22.65 -5.19
C GLY A 205 -2.81 23.15 -4.39
N ASN A 206 -2.98 24.12 -3.48
CA ASN A 206 -1.93 24.53 -2.53
C ASN A 206 -1.74 23.52 -1.39
N LEU A 207 -2.70 22.63 -1.14
CA LEU A 207 -2.71 21.66 -0.05
C LEU A 207 -2.66 20.21 -0.53
N ASN A 208 -3.56 19.82 -1.43
CA ASN A 208 -3.72 18.43 -1.85
C ASN A 208 -2.52 17.94 -2.68
N ARG A 209 -2.04 16.73 -2.41
CA ARG A 209 -0.91 16.08 -3.09
C ARG A 209 -1.20 14.66 -3.56
N ILE A 210 -2.46 14.26 -3.62
CA ILE A 210 -2.90 12.95 -4.12
C ILE A 210 -2.44 12.77 -5.58
N ASP A 211 -2.67 13.77 -6.45
CA ASP A 211 -2.27 13.70 -7.86
C ASP A 211 -0.76 13.56 -8.08
N ARG A 212 0.07 13.81 -7.05
CA ARG A 212 1.52 13.59 -7.14
C ARG A 212 1.89 12.12 -7.11
N VAL A 213 0.98 11.23 -6.73
CA VAL A 213 1.25 9.79 -6.59
C VAL A 213 0.34 8.89 -7.43
N THR A 214 -0.79 9.38 -7.95
CA THR A 214 -1.75 8.58 -8.74
C THR A 214 -1.16 7.94 -10.00
N ALA A 215 -0.05 8.48 -10.53
CA ALA A 215 0.70 7.82 -11.60
C ALA A 215 1.23 6.43 -11.22
N SER A 216 1.45 6.16 -9.93
CA SER A 216 1.82 4.82 -9.44
C SER A 216 0.66 3.82 -9.43
N SER A 217 -0.57 4.26 -9.66
CA SER A 217 -1.75 3.40 -9.79
C SER A 217 -2.50 3.63 -11.11
N TYR A 218 -1.86 4.28 -12.10
CA TYR A 218 -2.48 4.61 -13.39
C TYR A 218 -3.75 5.47 -13.30
N GLY A 219 -3.95 6.19 -12.19
CA GLY A 219 -5.19 6.93 -11.95
C GLY A 219 -6.41 6.04 -11.67
N MET A 220 -6.20 4.76 -11.37
CA MET A 220 -7.26 3.87 -10.88
C MET A 220 -7.78 4.37 -9.52
N GLU A 221 -8.99 3.91 -9.17
CA GLU A 221 -9.69 4.28 -7.93
C GLU A 221 -8.79 4.15 -6.69
N ILE A 222 -8.86 5.14 -5.79
CA ILE A 222 -8.06 5.12 -4.57
C ILE A 222 -8.66 4.19 -3.51
N ASN A 223 -7.84 3.85 -2.49
CA ASN A 223 -8.26 3.05 -1.33
C ASN A 223 -8.74 1.63 -1.68
N GLN A 224 -8.10 1.03 -2.69
CA GLN A 224 -8.39 -0.34 -3.15
C GLN A 224 -7.08 -1.12 -3.35
N SER A 225 -7.20 -2.45 -3.22
CA SER A 225 -6.10 -3.37 -3.48
C SER A 225 -5.98 -3.61 -4.99
N TYR A 226 -4.78 -3.40 -5.51
CA TYR A 226 -4.38 -3.72 -6.88
C TYR A 226 -3.30 -4.79 -6.92
N CYS A 227 -3.35 -5.72 -5.95
CA CYS A 227 -2.41 -6.81 -5.85
C CYS A 227 -2.38 -7.68 -7.11
N ARG A 228 -3.52 -7.92 -7.77
CA ARG A 228 -3.57 -8.63 -9.07
C ARG A 228 -3.18 -7.65 -10.18
N ASN A 229 -2.16 -7.99 -10.98
CA ASN A 229 -1.78 -7.16 -12.12
C ASN A 229 -2.91 -7.11 -13.15
N VAL A 230 -3.04 -5.97 -13.82
CA VAL A 230 -4.03 -5.77 -14.87
C VAL A 230 -3.36 -6.03 -16.22
N PHE A 231 -4.01 -6.79 -17.09
CA PHE A 231 -3.56 -6.99 -18.46
C PHE A 231 -4.47 -6.19 -19.39
N VAL A 232 -3.89 -5.28 -20.15
CA VAL A 232 -4.60 -4.43 -21.12
C VAL A 232 -4.25 -4.89 -22.52
N GLU A 233 -5.27 -5.17 -23.31
CA GLU A 233 -5.13 -5.46 -24.74
C GLU A 233 -4.96 -4.14 -25.50
N LEU A 234 -3.84 -4.01 -26.19
CA LEU A 234 -3.55 -2.98 -27.17
C LEU A 234 -3.56 -3.64 -28.56
N ASP A 235 -3.70 -2.85 -29.62
CA ASP A 235 -3.99 -3.33 -30.98
C ASP A 235 -3.17 -4.55 -31.44
N ASP A 236 -1.89 -4.62 -31.06
CA ASP A 236 -0.94 -5.67 -31.48
C ASP A 236 -0.25 -6.41 -30.33
N HIS A 237 -0.53 -6.07 -29.06
CA HIS A 237 0.09 -6.72 -27.91
C HIS A 237 -0.69 -6.57 -26.60
N MET A 238 -0.42 -7.48 -25.67
CA MET A 238 -0.90 -7.39 -24.29
C MET A 238 0.13 -6.68 -23.43
N GLN A 239 -0.29 -5.66 -22.67
CA GLN A 239 0.54 -4.98 -21.69
C GLN A 239 0.13 -5.34 -20.27
N MET A 240 1.07 -5.81 -19.46
CA MET A 240 0.87 -6.01 -18.02
C MET A 240 1.11 -4.69 -17.27
N LEU A 241 0.21 -4.36 -16.36
CA LEU A 241 0.25 -3.17 -15.50
C LEU A 241 0.39 -3.58 -14.03
N GLN A 242 1.39 -3.01 -13.37
CA GLN A 242 1.67 -3.23 -11.95
C GLN A 242 1.26 -1.99 -11.15
N ALA A 243 0.01 -1.94 -10.69
CA ALA A 243 -0.54 -0.77 -9.99
C ALA A 243 -0.26 -0.86 -8.47
N ALA A 244 0.37 0.16 -7.89
CA ALA A 244 0.52 0.26 -6.44
C ALA A 244 -0.85 0.47 -5.79
N SER A 245 -1.08 -0.17 -4.63
CA SER A 245 -2.29 0.01 -3.84
C SER A 245 -2.12 1.24 -2.94
N LEU A 246 -2.77 2.35 -3.29
CA LEU A 246 -2.61 3.65 -2.62
C LEU A 246 -3.82 3.92 -1.72
N TYR A 247 -3.57 4.03 -0.42
CA TYR A 247 -4.59 4.30 0.60
C TYR A 247 -4.37 5.68 1.23
N PHE A 248 -5.39 6.54 1.22
CA PHE A 248 -5.33 7.94 1.65
C PHE A 248 -6.34 8.23 2.76
N GLN A 249 -5.87 8.92 3.79
CA GLN A 249 -6.72 9.43 4.87
C GLN A 249 -6.17 10.74 5.44
N SER A 250 -7.03 11.62 5.95
CA SER A 250 -6.59 12.85 6.63
C SER A 250 -6.14 12.61 8.07
N ASP A 251 -6.86 11.75 8.79
CA ASP A 251 -6.51 11.28 10.12
C ASP A 251 -5.41 10.21 10.08
N SER A 252 -4.88 9.85 11.25
CA SER A 252 -3.93 8.76 11.38
C SER A 252 -4.59 7.42 11.08
N TRP A 253 -3.86 6.54 10.40
CA TRP A 253 -4.24 5.14 10.26
C TRP A 253 -4.18 4.42 11.60
N THR A 254 -5.19 3.62 11.93
CA THR A 254 -5.09 2.72 13.08
C THR A 254 -4.36 1.44 12.70
N ALA A 255 -3.79 0.75 13.69
CA ALA A 255 -3.15 -0.53 13.46
C ALA A 255 -4.11 -1.58 12.88
N GLY A 256 -5.36 -1.58 13.33
CA GLY A 256 -6.41 -2.49 12.84
C GLY A 256 -6.76 -2.25 11.38
N ASP A 257 -6.94 -0.98 10.97
CA ASP A 257 -7.24 -0.64 9.57
C ASP A 257 -6.08 -1.03 8.64
N MET A 258 -4.84 -0.78 9.06
CA MET A 258 -3.65 -1.21 8.32
C MET A 258 -3.59 -2.74 8.21
N ALA A 259 -3.84 -3.45 9.32
CA ALA A 259 -3.78 -4.91 9.35
C ALA A 259 -4.81 -5.56 8.41
N GLU A 260 -6.05 -5.06 8.38
CA GLU A 260 -7.09 -5.60 7.48
C GLU A 260 -6.68 -5.48 6.01
N ILE A 261 -6.16 -4.31 5.60
CA ILE A 261 -5.70 -4.06 4.23
C ILE A 261 -4.49 -4.92 3.88
N LEU A 262 -3.50 -4.98 4.77
CA LEU A 262 -2.27 -5.74 4.55
C LEU A 262 -2.53 -7.24 4.48
N TRP A 263 -3.46 -7.75 5.31
CA TRP A 263 -3.88 -9.14 5.28
C TRP A 263 -4.52 -9.48 3.93
N ASP A 264 -5.45 -8.66 3.46
CA ASP A 264 -6.10 -8.86 2.15
C ASP A 264 -5.08 -8.96 1.01
N VAL A 265 -4.08 -8.08 0.99
CA VAL A 265 -3.04 -8.07 -0.05
C VAL A 265 -2.13 -9.30 0.06
N ALA A 266 -1.73 -9.68 1.28
CA ALA A 266 -0.91 -10.87 1.49
C ALA A 266 -1.64 -12.16 1.10
N SER A 267 -2.90 -12.33 1.54
CA SER A 267 -3.74 -13.47 1.15
C SER A 267 -3.96 -13.51 -0.36
N THR A 268 -4.20 -12.36 -0.99
CA THR A 268 -4.35 -12.29 -2.46
C THR A 268 -3.06 -12.73 -3.17
N SER A 269 -1.88 -12.39 -2.64
CA SER A 269 -0.61 -12.85 -3.20
C SER A 269 -0.44 -14.37 -3.07
N LEU A 270 -0.78 -14.94 -1.92
CA LEU A 270 -0.73 -16.39 -1.70
C LEU A 270 -1.68 -17.13 -2.66
N ASP A 271 -2.89 -16.61 -2.86
CA ASP A 271 -3.85 -17.17 -3.81
C ASP A 271 -3.31 -17.19 -5.24
N ILE A 272 -2.68 -16.08 -5.67
CA ILE A 272 -2.08 -15.96 -7.01
C ILE A 272 -0.93 -16.95 -7.18
N LEU A 273 -0.08 -17.07 -6.16
CA LEU A 273 1.09 -17.93 -6.16
C LEU A 273 0.77 -19.39 -5.79
N SER A 274 -0.51 -19.74 -5.60
CA SER A 274 -0.92 -21.01 -5.00
C SER A 274 -0.33 -22.24 -5.69
N GLY A 275 -0.30 -22.26 -7.03
CA GLY A 275 0.29 -23.36 -7.81
C GLY A 275 1.81 -23.53 -7.61
N GLU A 276 2.50 -22.45 -7.22
CA GLU A 276 3.94 -22.43 -6.98
C GLU A 276 4.30 -22.69 -5.51
N LEU A 277 3.36 -22.40 -4.60
CA LEU A 277 3.54 -22.54 -3.15
C LEU A 277 3.06 -23.90 -2.62
N TYR A 278 1.85 -24.33 -2.99
CA TYR A 278 1.17 -25.50 -2.40
C TYR A 278 1.17 -26.68 -3.36
N ALA A 279 1.47 -27.88 -2.84
CA ALA A 279 1.58 -29.13 -3.60
C ALA A 279 0.38 -29.41 -4.51
#